data_AF-A0A089P2H6-F1
#
_entry.id   AF-A0A089P2H6-F1
#
_cell.length_a   1.000
_cell.length_b   1.000
_cell.length_c   1.000
_cell.angle_alpha   90.00
_cell.angle_beta   90.00
_cell.angle_gamma   90.00
#
_symmetry.space_group_name_H-M   'P 1'
#
loop_
_entity.id
_entity.type
_entity.pdbx_description
1 polymer ?
#
loop_
_entity_poly.entity_id
_entity_poly.type
_entity_poly.pdbx_seq_one_letter_code
_entity_poly.pdbx_strand_id
1 'polypeptide(L)'
;MDAGEIAQCDSSFGRWLALVLKRESVDQETDDEDEPVQRSAEHRILKEQQAGLPVVEVCRRRGIGDATFYTWCSRWGGTEVSDARRLKALDEESRKRKTLLVEARLDVATLREALGKTF
;
A
#
# COMPACT_ATOMS: atom_id res chain seq x y z
N MET A 1 -43.17 27.38 7.75
CA MET A 1 -42.09 26.52 7.22
C MET A 1 -41.17 27.43 6.45
N ASP A 2 -40.13 27.94 7.12
CA ASP A 2 -39.13 28.82 6.51
C ASP A 2 -37.93 27.98 6.09
N ALA A 3 -37.63 28.01 4.79
CA ALA A 3 -36.47 27.38 4.18
C ALA A 3 -35.27 28.36 4.21
N GLY A 4 -34.96 28.87 5.40
CA GLY A 4 -34.06 30.02 5.55
C GLY A 4 -33.18 29.96 6.79
N GLU A 5 -32.78 28.78 7.27
CA GLU A 5 -31.89 28.71 8.44
C GLU A 5 -31.06 27.42 8.51
N ILE A 6 -30.27 27.15 7.46
CA ILE A 6 -29.11 26.25 7.57
C ILE A 6 -27.92 26.91 6.88
N ALA A 7 -27.56 28.10 7.31
CA ALA A 7 -26.34 28.78 6.85
C ALA A 7 -25.60 29.43 8.01
N GLN A 8 -25.47 28.68 9.11
CA GLN A 8 -24.44 28.95 10.10
C GLN A 8 -23.82 27.62 10.55
N CYS A 9 -23.33 26.84 9.57
CA CYS A 9 -22.34 25.84 9.86
C CYS A 9 -21.01 26.58 10.07
N ASP A 10 -20.53 26.55 11.31
CA ASP A 10 -19.25 27.09 11.72
C ASP A 10 -18.17 26.86 10.66
N SER A 11 -17.26 27.80 10.54
CA SER A 11 -16.05 27.69 9.72
C SER A 11 -15.33 26.35 9.94
N SER A 12 -15.53 25.70 11.10
CA SER A 12 -15.12 24.34 11.42
C SER A 12 -15.76 23.24 10.56
N PHE A 13 -17.07 23.28 10.28
CA PHE A 13 -17.74 22.26 9.44
C PHE A 13 -17.41 22.46 7.95
N GLY A 14 -17.34 23.71 7.48
CA GLY A 14 -16.87 24.01 6.12
C GLY A 14 -15.42 23.59 5.91
N ARG A 15 -14.54 23.83 6.90
CA ARG A 15 -13.15 23.34 6.88
C ARG A 15 -13.08 21.82 7.01
N TRP A 16 -13.95 21.20 7.81
CA TRP A 16 -14.00 19.75 7.96
C TRP A 16 -14.49 19.08 6.68
N LEU A 17 -15.53 19.61 6.03
CA LEU A 17 -16.02 19.11 4.74
C LEU A 17 -15.00 19.34 3.63
N ALA A 18 -14.32 20.50 3.61
CA ALA A 18 -13.21 20.73 2.70
C ALA A 18 -12.04 19.75 2.96
N LEU A 19 -11.72 19.44 4.23
CA LEU A 19 -10.71 18.44 4.58
C LEU A 19 -11.14 17.02 4.24
N VAL A 20 -12.41 16.66 4.42
CA VAL A 20 -12.96 15.35 4.08
C VAL A 20 -12.98 15.16 2.57
N LEU A 21 -13.47 16.15 1.81
CA LEU A 21 -13.44 16.13 0.34
C LEU A 21 -12.00 16.19 -0.20
N LYS A 22 -11.10 16.94 0.45
CA LYS A 22 -9.67 16.92 0.11
C LYS A 22 -9.04 15.56 0.43
N ARG A 23 -9.46 14.90 1.50
CA ARG A 23 -9.03 13.55 1.89
C ARG A 23 -9.57 12.45 0.97
N GLU A 24 -10.76 12.64 0.41
CA GLU A 24 -11.36 11.76 -0.62
C GLU A 24 -10.71 11.95 -2.00
N SER A 25 -10.03 13.08 -2.24
CA SER A 25 -9.23 13.30 -3.47
C SER A 25 -7.79 12.77 -3.39
N VAL A 26 -7.33 12.28 -2.23
CA VAL A 26 -6.04 11.57 -2.10
C VAL A 26 -6.24 10.07 -2.27
N ASP A 27 -7.12 9.70 -3.21
CA ASP A 27 -7.08 8.41 -3.89
C ASP A 27 -6.58 8.64 -5.33
N GLN A 28 -5.58 9.52 -5.48
CA GLN A 28 -4.74 9.54 -6.67
C GLN A 28 -3.90 8.27 -6.61
N GLU A 29 -4.42 7.27 -7.32
CA GLU A 29 -3.74 6.09 -7.82
C GLU A 29 -2.37 6.50 -8.38
N THR A 30 -1.37 6.45 -7.52
CA THR A 30 0.00 6.22 -7.96
C THR A 30 0.11 4.71 -8.11
N ASP A 31 -0.34 4.21 -9.26
CA ASP A 31 0.28 3.05 -9.92
C ASP A 31 1.71 3.42 -10.38
N ASP A 32 2.44 4.18 -9.56
CA ASP A 32 3.84 4.50 -9.78
C ASP A 32 4.63 3.35 -9.17
N GLU A 33 4.75 2.31 -9.99
CA GLU A 33 5.83 1.35 -9.99
C GLU A 33 6.06 0.62 -8.66
N ASP A 34 5.86 -0.70 -8.70
CA ASP A 34 6.70 -1.64 -7.97
C ASP A 34 8.20 -1.41 -8.31
N GLU A 35 8.77 -0.25 -7.99
CA GLU A 35 10.20 -0.03 -7.94
C GLU A 35 10.59 -0.41 -6.51
N PRO A 36 11.04 -1.66 -6.27
CA PRO A 36 11.54 -2.02 -4.96
C PRO A 36 12.68 -1.07 -4.63
N VAL A 37 12.53 -0.32 -3.54
CA VAL A 37 13.62 0.46 -2.93
C VAL A 37 14.67 -0.52 -2.40
N GLN A 38 15.45 -1.10 -3.30
CA GLN A 38 16.62 -1.95 -3.08
C GLN A 38 17.65 -1.69 -4.19
N ARG A 39 17.99 -0.42 -4.42
CA ARG A 39 19.05 0.00 -5.35
C ARG A 39 20.47 -0.20 -4.80
N SER A 40 20.76 -1.37 -4.21
CA SER A 40 22.14 -1.74 -3.88
C SER A 40 22.68 -2.67 -4.96
N ALA A 41 23.87 -2.37 -5.49
CA ALA A 41 24.56 -3.22 -6.47
C ALA A 41 24.71 -4.67 -5.99
N GLU A 42 24.75 -4.85 -4.68
CA GLU A 42 24.83 -6.12 -3.95
C GLU A 42 23.60 -7.00 -4.21
N HIS A 43 22.41 -6.41 -4.29
CA HIS A 43 21.15 -7.14 -4.48
C HIS A 43 21.07 -7.77 -5.87
N ARG A 44 21.55 -7.06 -6.90
CA ARG A 44 21.64 -7.58 -8.27
C ARG A 44 22.60 -8.78 -8.37
N ILE A 45 23.67 -8.76 -7.57
CA ILE A 45 24.66 -9.84 -7.53
C ILE A 45 24.05 -11.12 -6.91
N LEU A 46 23.22 -10.98 -5.87
CA LEU A 46 22.47 -12.10 -5.30
C LEU A 46 21.45 -12.68 -6.30
N LYS A 47 20.77 -11.83 -7.09
CA LYS A 47 19.84 -12.28 -8.15
C LYS A 47 20.52 -13.08 -9.25
N GLU A 48 21.74 -12.70 -9.65
CA GLU A 48 22.52 -13.46 -10.63
C GLU A 48 22.80 -14.89 -10.16
N GLN A 49 23.09 -15.07 -8.88
CA GLN A 49 23.29 -16.40 -8.29
C GLN A 49 21.97 -17.18 -8.21
N GLN A 50 20.87 -16.53 -7.79
CA GLN A 50 19.54 -17.17 -7.75
C GLN A 50 19.02 -17.56 -9.14
N ALA A 51 19.45 -16.86 -10.20
CA ALA A 51 19.19 -17.21 -11.59
C ALA A 51 19.98 -18.45 -12.08
N GLY A 52 20.76 -19.08 -11.20
CA GLY A 52 21.45 -20.35 -11.48
C GLY A 52 22.94 -20.22 -11.79
N LEU A 53 23.52 -19.02 -11.69
CA LEU A 53 24.97 -18.87 -11.86
C LEU A 53 25.72 -19.37 -10.61
N PRO A 54 26.84 -20.10 -10.79
CA PRO A 54 27.65 -20.55 -9.66
C PRO A 54 28.30 -19.33 -8.97
N VAL A 55 28.33 -19.37 -7.63
CA VAL A 55 28.88 -18.30 -6.78
C VAL A 55 30.29 -17.88 -7.22
N VAL A 56 31.13 -18.84 -7.56
CA VAL A 56 32.51 -18.60 -8.04
C VAL A 56 32.54 -17.71 -9.28
N GLU A 57 31.62 -17.91 -10.21
CA GLU A 57 31.55 -17.12 -11.44
C GLU A 57 31.01 -15.71 -11.17
N VAL A 58 30.02 -15.60 -10.28
CA VAL A 58 29.46 -14.32 -9.84
C VAL A 58 30.55 -13.49 -9.15
N CYS A 59 31.31 -14.10 -8.22
CA CYS A 59 32.43 -13.47 -7.53
C CYS A 59 33.52 -13.00 -8.50
N ARG A 60 33.91 -13.86 -9.45
CA ARG A 60 34.92 -13.54 -10.48
C ARG A 60 34.50 -12.38 -11.37
N ARG A 61 33.26 -12.40 -11.89
CA ARG A 61 32.74 -11.36 -12.79
C ARG A 61 32.55 -10.01 -12.11
N ARG A 62 32.23 -10.03 -10.82
CA ARG A 62 31.96 -8.83 -10.02
C ARG A 62 33.17 -8.33 -9.24
N GLY A 63 34.28 -9.07 -9.24
CA GLY A 63 35.51 -8.70 -8.54
C GLY A 63 35.36 -8.72 -7.01
N ILE A 64 34.50 -9.60 -6.48
CA ILE A 64 34.23 -9.72 -5.04
C ILE A 64 34.75 -11.05 -4.51
N GLY A 65 35.08 -11.08 -3.21
CA GLY A 65 35.46 -12.33 -2.53
C GLY A 65 34.23 -13.09 -2.01
N ASP A 66 34.35 -14.41 -1.91
CA ASP A 66 33.29 -15.30 -1.42
C ASP A 66 32.77 -14.89 -0.04
N ALA A 67 33.67 -14.50 0.87
CA ALA A 67 33.29 -14.03 2.22
C ALA A 67 32.35 -12.80 2.16
N THR A 68 32.58 -11.88 1.22
CA THR A 68 31.72 -10.72 1.01
C THR A 68 30.37 -11.14 0.45
N PHE A 69 30.36 -12.06 -0.52
CA PHE A 69 29.13 -12.61 -1.09
C PHE A 69 28.24 -13.31 -0.04
N TYR A 70 28.83 -14.15 0.82
CA TYR A 70 28.07 -14.81 1.89
C TYR A 70 27.60 -13.84 2.97
N THR A 71 28.34 -12.77 3.25
CA THR A 71 27.87 -11.68 4.12
C THR A 71 26.60 -11.03 3.57
N TRP A 72 26.55 -10.81 2.26
CA TRP A 72 25.36 -10.28 1.58
C TRP A 72 24.21 -11.29 1.55
N CYS A 73 24.48 -12.58 1.34
CA CYS A 73 23.47 -13.64 1.43
C CYS A 73 22.81 -13.69 2.81
N SER A 74 23.59 -13.55 3.89
CA SER A 74 23.06 -13.53 5.26
C SER A 74 22.17 -12.30 5.51
N ARG A 75 22.55 -11.14 4.98
CA ARG A 75 21.83 -9.88 5.19
C ARG A 75 20.59 -9.72 4.31
N TRP A 76 20.61 -10.23 3.08
CA TRP A 76 19.60 -9.93 2.05
C TRP A 76 19.14 -11.13 1.21
N GLY A 77 19.67 -12.34 1.46
CA GLY A 77 19.33 -13.53 0.66
C GLY A 77 17.89 -14.04 0.82
N GLY A 78 17.15 -13.55 1.82
CA GLY A 78 15.77 -13.95 2.12
C GLY A 78 14.71 -12.86 1.96
N THR A 79 15.09 -11.63 1.63
CA THR A 79 14.18 -10.47 1.64
C THR A 79 13.08 -10.54 0.58
N GLU A 80 13.34 -11.02 -0.64
CA GLU A 80 12.30 -11.08 -1.68
C GLU A 80 11.13 -12.00 -1.31
N VAL A 81 11.41 -13.14 -0.69
CA VAL A 81 10.36 -14.10 -0.29
C VAL A 81 9.56 -13.56 0.90
N SER A 82 10.19 -12.84 1.83
CA SER A 82 9.48 -12.18 2.93
C SER A 82 8.64 -11.00 2.45
N ASP A 83 9.16 -10.22 1.50
CA ASP A 83 8.49 -9.03 0.98
C ASP A 83 7.27 -9.42 0.13
N ALA A 84 7.40 -10.44 -0.73
CA ALA A 84 6.27 -10.98 -1.49
C ALA A 84 5.16 -11.54 -0.60
N ARG A 85 5.50 -12.19 0.52
CA ARG A 85 4.50 -12.67 1.49
C ARG A 85 3.82 -11.52 2.23
N ARG A 86 4.58 -10.51 2.64
CA ARG A 86 4.05 -9.32 3.30
C ARG A 86 3.12 -8.54 2.36
N LEU A 87 3.50 -8.40 1.09
CA LEU A 87 2.69 -7.72 0.09
C LEU A 87 1.34 -8.42 -0.12
N LYS A 88 1.35 -9.75 -0.26
CA LYS A 88 0.10 -10.55 -0.34
C LYS A 88 -0.80 -10.42 0.89
N ALA A 89 -0.20 -10.37 2.09
CA ALA A 89 -0.97 -10.17 3.31
C ALA A 89 -1.62 -8.78 3.37
N LEU A 90 -0.88 -7.74 2.99
CA LEU A 90 -1.39 -6.37 2.91
C LEU A 90 -2.49 -6.21 1.85
N ASP A 91 -2.35 -6.88 0.71
CA ASP A 91 -3.36 -6.85 -0.35
C ASP A 91 -4.69 -7.52 0.11
N GLU A 92 -4.61 -8.67 0.78
CA GLU A 92 -5.80 -9.33 1.33
C GLU A 92 -6.46 -8.48 2.44
N GLU A 93 -5.66 -7.84 3.31
CA GLU A 93 -6.19 -6.90 4.31
C GLU A 93 -6.87 -5.69 3.67
N SER A 94 -6.29 -5.16 2.59
CA SER A 94 -6.87 -4.05 1.81
C SER A 94 -8.20 -4.47 1.20
N ARG A 95 -8.26 -5.66 0.59
CA ARG A 95 -9.46 -6.22 0.00
C ARG A 95 -10.58 -6.41 1.02
N LYS A 96 -10.27 -7.06 2.15
CA LYS A 96 -11.21 -7.24 3.25
C LYS A 96 -11.73 -5.91 3.79
N ARG A 97 -10.84 -4.92 3.93
CA ARG A 97 -11.20 -3.58 4.41
C ARG A 97 -12.13 -2.84 3.45
N LYS A 98 -11.90 -2.93 2.15
CA LYS A 98 -12.77 -2.32 1.13
C LYS A 98 -14.16 -2.97 1.14
N THR A 99 -14.24 -4.30 1.23
CA THR A 99 -15.54 -5.01 1.31
C THR A 99 -16.35 -4.56 2.53
N LEU A 100 -15.75 -4.58 3.73
CA LEU A 100 -16.44 -4.17 4.96
C LEU A 100 -16.89 -2.70 4.92
N LEU A 101 -16.12 -1.83 4.27
CA LEU A 101 -16.49 -0.43 4.11
C LEU A 101 -17.72 -0.28 3.20
N VAL A 102 -17.79 -1.04 2.11
CA VAL A 102 -18.95 -1.04 1.20
C VAL A 102 -20.19 -1.56 1.92
N GLU A 103 -20.07 -2.67 2.64
CA GLU A 103 -21.17 -3.24 3.44
C GLU A 103 -21.70 -2.24 4.47
N ALA A 104 -20.82 -1.62 5.25
CA ALA A 104 -21.21 -0.61 6.23
C ALA A 104 -21.86 0.63 5.58
N ARG A 105 -21.39 1.05 4.39
CA ARG A 105 -22.00 2.17 3.65
C ARG A 105 -23.40 1.81 3.13
N LEU A 106 -23.61 0.58 2.69
CA LEU A 106 -24.92 0.08 2.28
C LEU A 106 -25.89 0.04 3.46
N ASP A 107 -25.46 -0.45 4.63
CA ASP A 107 -26.28 -0.48 5.84
C ASP A 107 -26.69 0.93 6.29
N VAL A 108 -25.77 1.89 6.25
CA VAL A 108 -26.08 3.29 6.56
C VAL A 108 -27.09 3.86 5.55
N ALA A 109 -26.98 3.52 4.27
CA ALA A 109 -27.91 3.98 3.24
C ALA A 109 -29.32 3.41 3.43
N THR A 110 -29.45 2.10 3.65
CA THR A 110 -30.75 1.45 3.91
C THR A 110 -31.40 1.97 5.19
N LEU A 111 -30.64 2.16 6.26
CA LEU A 111 -31.16 2.73 7.50
C LEU A 111 -31.66 4.17 7.31
N ARG A 112 -30.92 5.00 6.57
CA ARG A 112 -31.35 6.36 6.23
C ARG A 112 -32.61 6.37 5.38
N GLU A 113 -32.72 5.46 4.40
CA GLU A 113 -33.90 5.34 3.56
C GLU A 113 -35.13 4.87 4.36
N ALA A 114 -34.96 3.91 5.27
CA ALA A 114 -36.03 3.43 6.14
C ALA A 114 -36.55 4.54 7.08
N LEU A 115 -35.65 5.34 7.66
CA LEU A 115 -35.99 6.46 8.54
C LEU A 115 -36.55 7.67 7.77
N GLY A 116 -36.15 7.87 6.51
CA GLY A 116 -36.69 8.91 5.63
C GLY A 116 -38.10 8.62 5.11
N LYS A 117 -38.53 7.35 5.14
CA LYS A 117 -39.88 6.91 4.73
C LYS A 117 -40.93 7.02 5.85
N THR A 118 -40.52 7.36 7.08
CA THR A 118 -41.41 7.53 8.23
C THR A 118 -41.70 9.01 8.51
N PHE A 119 -42.13 9.79 7.52
CA PHE A 119 -42.81 11.09 7.70
C PHE A 119 -43.64 11.45 6.47
#